data_AF-A0A7C8G0G3-F1
#
_entry.id   AF-A0A7C8G0G3-F1
#
_cell.length_a   1.000
_cell.length_b   1.000
_cell.length_c   1.000
_cell.angle_alpha   90.00
_cell.angle_beta   90.00
_cell.angle_gamma   90.00
#
_symmetry.space_group_name_H-M   'P 1'
#
loop_
_entity.id
_entity.type
_entity.pdbx_description
1 polymer ?
#
loop_
_entity_poly.entity_id
_entity_poly.type
_entity_poly.pdbx_seq_one_letter_code
_entity_poly.pdbx_strand_id
1 'polypeptide(L)' 'MARHASPLQSLLVDDRFDGDIYPNEPMSRHTTYRIGGPARFFVRVNSIGALTGLIDVCAEEAMPWIMLGR' A
#
# COMPACT_ATOMS: atom_id res chain seq x y z
N MET A 1 6.33 22.51 12.94
CA MET A 1 5.38 21.74 12.12
C MET A 1 6.16 20.90 11.12
N ALA A 2 6.67 19.74 11.55
CA ALA A 2 7.31 18.81 10.63
C ALA A 2 6.21 18.11 9.83
N ARG A 3 6.30 18.17 8.49
CA ARG A 3 5.48 17.35 7.60
C ARG A 3 5.89 15.91 7.84
N HIS A 4 5.24 15.23 8.78
CA HIS A 4 5.45 13.81 9.04
C HIS A 4 5.08 13.05 7.77
N ALA A 5 6.09 12.57 7.04
CA ALA A 5 5.87 11.48 6.12
C ALA A 5 5.39 10.30 6.96
N SER A 6 4.18 9.77 6.71
CA SER A 6 3.74 8.58 7.42
C SER A 6 4.73 7.44 7.11
N PRO A 7 4.96 6.47 8.00
CA PRO A 7 5.83 5.33 7.71
C PRO A 7 5.54 4.63 6.37
N LEU A 8 4.25 4.57 5.98
CA LEU A 8 3.83 4.13 4.63
C LEU A 8 4.39 4.99 3.48
N GLN A 9 4.52 6.30 3.66
CA GLN A 9 5.17 7.18 2.67
C GLN A 9 6.68 6.95 2.62
N SER A 10 7.30 6.52 3.72
CA SER A 10 8.71 6.13 3.71
C SER A 10 8.95 4.85 2.90
N LEU A 11 7.98 3.93 2.88
CA LEU A 11 8.08 2.74 2.02
C LEU A 11 8.14 3.08 0.52
N LEU A 12 7.59 4.24 0.09
CA LEU A 12 7.70 4.69 -1.32
C LEU A 12 9.16 4.92 -1.76
N VAL A 13 10.07 5.14 -0.81
CA VAL A 13 11.47 5.49 -1.07
C VAL A 13 12.46 4.48 -0.47
N ASP A 14 11.97 3.37 0.08
CA ASP A 14 12.82 2.31 0.62
C ASP A 14 13.10 1.27 -0.47
N ASP A 15 14.29 1.35 -1.08
CA ASP A 15 14.77 0.41 -2.11
C ASP A 15 14.88 -1.05 -1.61
N ARG A 16 14.75 -1.29 -0.30
CA ARG A 16 14.78 -2.63 0.30
C ARG A 16 13.39 -3.27 0.37
N PHE A 17 12.33 -2.51 0.12
CA PHE A 17 10.98 -3.06 0.11
C PHE A 17 10.78 -3.94 -1.13
N ASP A 18 10.53 -5.22 -0.89
CA ASP A 18 10.34 -6.22 -1.95
C ASP A 18 8.90 -6.19 -2.47
N GLY A 19 8.60 -5.16 -3.27
CA GLY A 19 7.28 -4.91 -3.81
C GLY A 19 7.18 -3.58 -4.56
N ASP A 20 6.02 -3.35 -5.17
CA ASP A 20 5.68 -2.11 -5.83
C ASP A 20 4.62 -1.35 -5.03
N ILE A 21 4.77 -0.03 -4.93
CA ILE A 21 3.79 0.85 -4.28
C ILE A 21 3.33 1.89 -5.29
N TYR A 22 2.02 1.90 -5.52
CA TYR A 22 1.37 2.82 -6.45
C TYR A 22 0.52 3.84 -5.69
N PRO A 23 0.94 5.10 -5.59
CA PRO A 23 0.12 6.15 -5.01
C PRO A 23 -1.01 6.54 -5.97
N ASN A 24 -2.21 6.80 -5.42
CA ASN A 24 -3.40 7.23 -6.19
C ASN A 24 -3.81 6.28 -7.33
N GLU A 25 -3.62 4.98 -7.16
CA GLU A 25 -3.90 3.99 -8.21
C GLU A 25 -5.42 3.72 -8.33
N PRO A 26 -6.03 3.87 -9.52
CA PRO A 26 -7.47 3.67 -9.70
C PRO A 26 -7.87 2.20 -9.57
N MET A 27 -8.76 1.92 -8.60
CA MET A 27 -9.23 0.55 -8.32
C MET A 27 -10.06 -0.07 -9.45
N SER A 28 -10.61 0.74 -10.36
CA SER A 28 -11.23 0.25 -11.59
C SER A 28 -10.32 -0.58 -12.50
N ARG A 29 -8.98 -0.49 -12.33
CA ARG A 29 -8.03 -1.36 -13.04
C ARG A 29 -7.85 -2.74 -12.43
N HIS A 30 -8.28 -2.91 -11.17
CA HIS A 30 -8.00 -4.09 -10.34
C HIS A 30 -9.27 -4.83 -9.92
N THR A 31 -10.45 -4.37 -10.34
CA THR A 31 -11.74 -5.02 -10.05
C THR A 31 -12.41 -5.54 -11.33
N THR A 32 -13.07 -6.69 -11.25
CA THR A 32 -13.74 -7.34 -12.40
C THR A 32 -14.78 -6.43 -13.06
N TYR A 33 -15.59 -5.72 -12.28
CA TYR A 33 -16.57 -4.77 -12.81
C TYR A 33 -15.97 -3.46 -13.31
N ARG A 34 -14.66 -3.26 -13.12
CA ARG A 34 -13.93 -2.03 -13.46
C ARG A 34 -14.52 -0.79 -12.79
N ILE A 35 -14.96 -0.96 -11.55
CA ILE A 35 -15.52 0.11 -10.70
C ILE A 35 -14.58 0.31 -9.51
N GLY A 36 -14.33 1.56 -9.14
CA GLY A 36 -13.56 1.92 -7.96
C GLY A 36 -12.72 3.18 -8.19
N GLY A 37 -12.72 4.06 -7.19
CA GLY A 37 -11.91 5.29 -7.19
C GLY A 37 -10.42 5.01 -6.90
N PRO A 38 -9.60 6.06 -6.76
CA PRO A 38 -8.19 5.93 -6.45
C PRO A 38 -7.97 5.41 -5.02
N ALA A 39 -7.18 4.35 -4.88
CA ALA A 39 -6.61 3.97 -3.59
C ALA A 39 -5.49 4.94 -3.24
N ARG A 40 -5.41 5.37 -1.97
CA ARG A 40 -4.30 6.21 -1.49
C ARG A 40 -2.95 5.54 -1.76
N PHE A 41 -2.88 4.23 -1.49
CA PHE A 41 -1.78 3.34 -1.82
C PHE A 41 -2.34 2.01 -2.32
N PHE A 42 -1.90 1.55 -3.48
CA PHE A 42 -2.06 0.17 -3.92
C PHE A 42 -0.70 -0.50 -3.88
N VAL A 43 -0.56 -1.56 -3.09
CA VAL A 43 0.73 -2.21 -2.84
C VAL A 43 0.69 -3.63 -3.37
N ARG A 44 1.71 -3.99 -4.16
CA ARG A 44 1.97 -5.38 -4.57
C ARG A 44 3.22 -5.85 -3.88
N VAL A 45 3.09 -6.85 -3.02
CA VAL A 45 4.22 -7.46 -2.30
C VAL A 45 4.71 -8.69 -3.06
N ASN A 46 6.02 -8.88 -3.12
CA ASN A 46 6.65 -10.01 -3.82
C ASN A 46 7.20 -11.08 -2.87
N SER A 47 7.13 -10.84 -1.56
CA SER A 47 7.49 -11.81 -0.53
C SER A 47 6.62 -11.71 0.72
N ILE A 48 6.65 -12.80 1.52
CA ILE A 48 5.96 -12.85 2.82
C ILE A 48 6.53 -11.80 3.77
N GLY A 49 7.85 -11.59 3.77
CA GLY A 49 8.50 -10.59 4.63
C GLY A 49 8.02 -9.16 4.34
N ALA A 50 7.90 -8.80 3.07
CA ALA A 50 7.34 -7.51 2.66
C ALA A 50 5.87 -7.37 3.07
N LEU A 51 5.07 -8.44 2.95
CA LEU A 51 3.67 -8.45 3.40
C LEU A 51 3.54 -8.23 4.90
N THR A 52 4.27 -8.99 5.71
CA THR A 52 4.20 -8.87 7.18
C THR A 52 4.64 -7.49 7.63
N GLY A 53 5.76 -6.98 7.12
CA GLY A 53 6.23 -5.63 7.46
C GLY A 53 5.25 -4.53 7.07
N LEU A 54 4.59 -4.65 5.91
CA LEU A 54 3.56 -3.70 5.50
C LEU A 54 2.33 -3.72 6.43
N ILE A 55 1.87 -4.91 6.83
CA ILE A 55 0.73 -5.06 7.74
C ILE A 55 1.07 -4.48 9.12
N ASP A 56 2.29 -4.72 9.63
CA ASP A 56 2.75 -4.19 10.91
C ASP A 56 2.74 -2.65 10.88
N VAL A 57 3.29 -2.04 9.84
CA VAL A 57 3.25 -0.58 9.64
C VAL A 57 1.82 -0.04 9.59
N CYS A 58 0.93 -0.73 8.88
CA CYS A 58 -0.48 -0.34 8.83
C CYS A 58 -1.16 -0.45 10.20
N ALA A 59 -0.81 -1.45 11.01
CA ALA A 59 -1.36 -1.63 12.35
C ALA A 59 -0.85 -0.54 13.31
N GLU A 60 0.45 -0.22 13.27
CA GLU A 60 1.06 0.84 14.08
C GLU A 60 0.43 2.22 13.81
N GLU A 61 0.13 2.52 12.55
CA GLU A 61 -0.48 3.77 12.11
C GLU A 61 -2.01 3.77 12.18
N ALA A 62 -2.62 2.66 12.63
CA ALA A 62 -4.07 2.43 12.57
C ALA A 62 -4.67 2.73 11.17
N MET A 63 -3.90 2.47 10.11
CA MET A 63 -4.30 2.71 8.73
C MET A 63 -5.29 1.61 8.31
N PRO A 64 -6.52 1.96 7.88
CA PRO A 64 -7.43 0.96 7.36
C PRO A 64 -6.90 0.40 6.04
N TRP A 65 -6.89 -0.93 5.92
CA TRP A 65 -6.47 -1.65 4.73
C TRP A 65 -7.41 -2.82 4.44
N ILE A 66 -7.39 -3.26 3.19
CA ILE A 66 -8.06 -4.47 2.73
C ILE A 66 -7.11 -5.26 1.85
N MET A 67 -7.20 -6.59 1.90
CA MET A 67 -6.53 -7.46 0.95
C MET A 67 -7.45 -7.69 -0.24
N LEU A 68 -6.87 -7.60 -1.44
CA LEU A 68 -7.59 -7.79 -2.69
C LEU A 68 -6.99 -8.98 -3.44
N GLY A 69 -7.86 -9.89 -3.85
CA GLY A 69 -7.55 -10.91 -4.85
C GLY A 69 -7.96 -10.46 -6.24
N ARG A 70 -8.02 -11.40 -7.17
CA ARG A 70 -8.76 -11.23 -8.43
C ARG A 70 -10.20 -11.67 -8.25
#